data_AF-A0A2D8M583-F1
#
_entry.id   AF-A0A2D8M583-F1
#
_cell.length_a   1.000
_cell.length_b   1.000
_cell.length_c   1.000
_cell.angle_alpha   90.00
_cell.angle_beta   90.00
_cell.angle_gamma   90.00
#
_symmetry.space_group_name_H-M   'P 1'
#
loop_
_entity.id
_entity.type
_entity.pdbx_description
1 polymer ?
#
loop_
_entity_poly.entity_id
_entity_poly.type
_entity_poly.pdbx_seq_one_letter_code
_entity_poly.pdbx_strand_id
1 'polypeptide(L)'
;MNHKKVKGLLLIALMAVSGLAGCLGTDDDEDDETASTMDAADGGYTYASNVDNHRSLMKDLCDIKTAASAYDWTTAKDIYTNGKNAQKSDDSFRTLAGFAAAEGKNHNYDTYYNQTGSIGAHIMAALDGTGDFEGTSDTVRYQGVAKLTANMGMVGYTIHELNAAIAKADAGNVDDDSGAPHNWDEGWAFFHGPDEDNSCGPVATLNKRGADFGTETDGVSNTFIAIEDAMVAGLTALQAEDSAGYTSAANTVVKNVITAYSQAVLKYTSKMDNADSGEKYQAEAYAFWKVMEAYSAPHMHDGCYNMAVGHKVMMMGEIDASACDAFIWTNGSMDSNGANDTCYNTVNHMVSTDATDKAGCDGYTSNYYQDNYAATLMNNVLDLTDATQLGTSYDVTAWLQPVWDHYGITSDDIGTYA
;
A
#
# COMPACT_ATOMS: atom_id res chain seq x y z
N MET A 1 2.62 36.90 -12.60
CA MET A 1 3.14 36.55 -11.26
C MET A 1 3.29 35.04 -11.23
N ASN A 2 4.53 34.56 -11.18
CA ASN A 2 4.91 33.14 -11.24
C ASN A 2 4.15 32.30 -10.21
N HIS A 3 3.33 31.34 -10.65
CA HIS A 3 2.77 30.28 -9.82
C HIS A 3 3.77 29.10 -9.75
N LYS A 4 4.94 29.35 -9.17
CA LYS A 4 5.84 28.26 -8.74
C LYS A 4 5.73 28.12 -7.23
N LYS A 5 5.55 26.87 -6.80
CA LYS A 5 5.71 26.31 -5.44
C LYS A 5 4.50 26.37 -4.51
N VAL A 6 3.62 25.37 -4.62
CA VAL A 6 3.12 24.54 -3.51
C VAL A 6 2.75 23.16 -4.11
N LYS A 7 3.72 22.25 -4.23
CA LYS A 7 3.52 20.81 -4.47
C LYS A 7 4.34 20.06 -3.41
N GLY A 8 4.02 20.32 -2.14
CA GLY A 8 4.64 19.63 -1.00
C GLY A 8 3.53 18.93 -0.24
N LEU A 9 3.71 17.62 0.00
CA LEU A 9 2.96 16.75 0.91
C LEU A 9 1.52 17.22 1.16
N LEU A 10 0.67 17.08 0.15
CA LEU A 10 -0.76 17.00 0.38
C LEU A 10 -1.09 15.52 0.32
N LEU A 11 -1.33 14.91 1.48
CA LEU A 11 -2.13 13.70 1.56
C LEU A 11 -3.44 14.06 0.83
N ILE A 12 -3.57 13.68 -0.45
CA ILE A 12 -4.85 13.77 -1.14
C ILE A 12 -5.73 12.79 -0.34
N ALA A 13 -6.67 13.26 0.47
CA ALA A 13 -7.83 13.94 -0.06
C ALA A 13 -8.29 15.16 0.73
N LEU A 14 -8.50 16.21 -0.07
CA LEU A 14 -9.64 17.11 0.03
C LEU A 14 -10.95 16.26 0.00
N MET A 15 -11.44 15.81 1.17
CA MET A 15 -12.81 15.28 1.34
C MET A 15 -13.67 16.25 2.17
N ALA A 16 -13.60 17.54 1.85
CA ALA A 16 -14.65 18.46 2.26
C ALA A 16 -15.75 18.48 1.19
N VAL A 17 -16.99 18.26 1.64
CA VAL A 17 -18.28 18.49 0.96
C VAL A 17 -18.87 17.30 0.17
N SER A 18 -19.16 16.19 0.86
CA SER A 18 -20.54 15.64 0.97
C SER A 18 -20.61 14.38 1.85
N GLY A 19 -20.18 14.48 3.11
CA GLY A 19 -20.24 13.39 4.10
C GLY A 19 -20.83 13.77 5.47
N LEU A 20 -21.33 15.00 5.62
CA LEU A 20 -21.92 15.51 6.88
C LEU A 20 -23.28 14.86 7.26
N ALA A 21 -23.67 13.76 6.60
CA ALA A 21 -24.83 12.96 6.96
C ALA A 21 -24.55 11.44 6.97
N GLY A 22 -23.29 11.00 6.86
CA GLY A 22 -22.93 9.58 6.75
C GLY A 22 -21.66 9.13 7.49
N CYS A 23 -20.81 10.05 7.97
CA CYS A 23 -19.68 9.74 8.86
C CYS A 23 -20.06 9.54 10.33
N LEU A 24 -21.37 9.47 10.63
CA LEU A 24 -21.90 8.95 11.88
C LEU A 24 -22.40 7.52 11.61
N GLY A 25 -21.53 6.68 11.06
CA GLY A 25 -21.79 5.25 11.04
C GLY A 25 -21.92 4.84 12.50
N THR A 26 -23.13 4.48 12.90
CA THR A 26 -23.47 3.91 14.21
C THR A 26 -22.91 2.50 14.32
N ASP A 27 -21.59 2.38 14.16
CA ASP A 27 -20.81 1.25 14.64
C ASP A 27 -20.14 1.65 15.98
N ASP A 28 -20.71 2.65 16.67
CA ASP A 28 -20.67 2.73 18.13
C ASP A 28 -21.46 1.52 18.66
N ASP A 29 -20.93 0.32 18.44
CA ASP A 29 -21.00 -0.68 19.50
C ASP A 29 -20.30 0.03 20.66
N GLU A 30 -21.08 0.67 21.54
CA GLU A 30 -20.62 1.08 22.87
C GLU A 30 -20.04 -0.18 23.51
N ASP A 31 -18.75 -0.41 23.29
CA ASP A 31 -17.98 -1.38 24.04
C ASP A 31 -18.10 -0.89 25.48
N ASP A 32 -18.93 -1.59 26.26
CA ASP A 32 -19.01 -1.41 27.69
C ASP A 32 -17.57 -1.53 28.18
N GLU A 33 -16.98 -0.38 28.54
CA GLU A 33 -15.59 -0.13 28.93
C GLU A 33 -15.19 -1.09 30.05
N THR A 34 -14.95 -2.34 29.69
CA THR A 34 -14.40 -3.32 30.59
C THR A 34 -12.96 -2.93 30.85
N ALA A 35 -12.50 -3.08 32.08
CA ALA A 35 -11.10 -2.82 32.39
C ALA A 35 -10.20 -3.65 31.45
N SER A 36 -9.21 -2.99 30.83
CA SER A 36 -8.23 -3.68 29.99
C SER A 36 -7.63 -4.87 30.76
N THR A 37 -7.50 -5.97 30.05
CA THR A 37 -6.95 -7.24 30.53
C THR A 37 -5.56 -7.53 29.97
N MET A 38 -5.11 -6.72 29.02
CA MET A 38 -3.84 -6.84 28.34
C MET A 38 -2.81 -5.82 28.85
N ASP A 39 -1.58 -5.93 28.39
CA ASP A 39 -0.52 -4.97 28.73
C ASP A 39 -0.85 -3.57 28.20
N ALA A 40 -0.50 -2.54 28.97
CA ALA A 40 -0.76 -1.14 28.62
C ALA A 40 0.09 -0.62 27.45
N ALA A 41 1.05 -1.42 26.97
CA ALA A 41 1.96 -1.06 25.89
C ALA A 41 2.36 -2.30 25.09
N ASP A 42 2.61 -2.12 23.79
CA ASP A 42 3.22 -3.13 22.90
C ASP A 42 4.24 -2.43 21.99
N GLY A 43 5.34 -3.11 21.68
CA GLY A 43 6.29 -2.63 20.67
C GLY A 43 6.79 -1.19 20.89
N GLY A 44 6.96 -0.77 22.16
CA GLY A 44 7.41 0.57 22.52
C GLY A 44 6.34 1.67 22.55
N TYR A 45 5.10 1.35 22.15
CA TYR A 45 3.96 2.26 22.16
C TYR A 45 3.07 2.02 23.38
N THR A 46 2.66 3.08 24.08
CA THR A 46 1.71 3.03 25.21
C THR A 46 0.34 3.53 24.76
N TYR A 47 -0.69 2.71 24.92
CA TYR A 47 -2.06 3.05 24.51
C TYR A 47 -2.66 4.12 25.44
N ALA A 48 -3.45 5.04 24.86
CA ALA A 48 -4.23 6.02 25.60
C ALA A 48 -5.60 5.47 26.03
N SER A 49 -6.12 4.49 25.31
CA SER A 49 -7.46 3.92 25.43
C SER A 49 -7.45 2.40 25.45
N ASN A 50 -8.59 1.78 25.79
CA ASN A 50 -8.73 0.33 25.73
C ASN A 50 -9.08 -0.14 24.31
N VAL A 51 -8.12 -0.78 23.64
CA VAL A 51 -8.28 -1.39 22.31
C VAL A 51 -8.01 -2.90 22.32
N ASP A 52 -8.18 -3.57 23.47
CA ASP A 52 -7.91 -5.00 23.65
C ASP A 52 -8.64 -5.88 22.60
N ASN A 53 -9.86 -5.51 22.22
CA ASN A 53 -10.64 -6.25 21.23
C ASN A 53 -9.99 -6.17 19.83
N HIS A 54 -9.48 -5.01 19.42
CA HIS A 54 -8.75 -4.82 18.17
C HIS A 54 -7.41 -5.55 18.19
N ARG A 55 -6.68 -5.48 19.32
CA ARG A 55 -5.41 -6.20 19.51
C ARG A 55 -5.58 -7.72 19.37
N SER A 56 -6.71 -8.26 19.85
CA SER A 56 -7.03 -9.68 19.78
C SER A 56 -7.18 -10.23 18.35
N LEU A 57 -7.40 -9.38 17.34
CA LEU A 57 -7.48 -9.79 15.93
C LEU A 57 -6.14 -10.29 15.38
N MET A 58 -5.01 -9.91 15.99
CA MET A 58 -3.70 -10.43 15.60
C MET A 58 -3.61 -11.96 15.82
N LYS A 59 -4.30 -12.46 16.85
CA LYS A 59 -4.38 -13.89 17.14
C LYS A 59 -5.21 -14.65 16.09
N ASP A 60 -6.29 -14.04 15.57
CA ASP A 60 -7.06 -14.55 14.43
C ASP A 60 -6.18 -14.65 13.19
N LEU A 61 -5.35 -13.63 12.93
CA LEU A 61 -4.40 -13.65 11.82
C LEU A 61 -3.39 -14.81 11.92
N CYS A 62 -2.85 -15.07 13.11
CA CYS A 62 -2.00 -16.23 13.34
C CYS A 62 -2.74 -17.55 13.06
N ASP A 63 -3.97 -17.70 13.55
CA ASP A 63 -4.75 -18.92 13.37
C ASP A 63 -5.13 -19.16 11.89
N ILE A 64 -5.48 -18.09 11.15
CA ILE A 64 -5.72 -18.14 9.69
C ILE A 64 -4.46 -18.63 8.97
N LYS A 65 -3.30 -18.07 9.30
CA LYS A 65 -2.03 -18.46 8.69
C LYS A 65 -1.70 -19.92 8.99
N THR A 66 -1.93 -20.39 10.22
CA THR A 66 -1.76 -21.80 10.60
C THR A 66 -2.68 -22.70 9.79
N ALA A 67 -3.99 -22.40 9.73
CA ALA A 67 -4.96 -23.18 8.95
C ALA A 67 -4.60 -23.21 7.45
N ALA A 68 -4.29 -22.06 6.87
CA ALA A 68 -3.90 -21.93 5.47
C ALA A 68 -2.60 -22.70 5.15
N SER A 69 -1.63 -22.75 6.06
CA SER A 69 -0.39 -23.53 5.89
C SER A 69 -0.63 -25.05 5.86
N ALA A 70 -1.75 -25.51 6.43
CA ALA A 70 -2.23 -26.89 6.37
C ALA A 70 -3.22 -27.13 5.21
N TYR A 71 -3.44 -26.12 4.36
CA TYR A 71 -4.46 -26.11 3.30
C TYR A 71 -5.89 -26.32 3.81
N ASP A 72 -6.15 -25.99 5.06
CA ASP A 72 -7.48 -25.98 5.65
C ASP A 72 -8.17 -24.64 5.34
N TRP A 73 -8.60 -24.50 4.08
CA TRP A 73 -9.25 -23.29 3.57
C TRP A 73 -10.57 -23.01 4.27
N THR A 74 -11.27 -24.06 4.71
CA THR A 74 -12.55 -23.92 5.43
C THR A 74 -12.32 -23.26 6.78
N THR A 75 -11.38 -23.75 7.58
CA THR A 75 -11.06 -23.16 8.88
C THR A 75 -10.48 -21.76 8.72
N ALA A 76 -9.59 -21.54 7.75
CA ALA A 76 -9.03 -20.22 7.49
C ALA A 76 -10.13 -19.20 7.15
N LYS A 77 -11.08 -19.57 6.29
CA LYS A 77 -12.21 -18.71 5.90
C LYS A 77 -13.18 -18.48 7.06
N ASP A 78 -13.45 -19.51 7.86
CA ASP A 78 -14.33 -19.41 9.03
C ASP A 78 -13.79 -18.39 10.02
N ILE A 79 -12.50 -18.46 10.36
CA ILE A 79 -11.87 -17.50 11.28
C ILE A 79 -11.88 -16.08 10.69
N TYR A 80 -11.56 -15.92 9.40
CA TYR A 80 -11.61 -14.60 8.75
C TYR A 80 -13.01 -13.97 8.80
N THR A 81 -14.04 -14.78 8.54
CA THR A 81 -15.43 -14.31 8.38
C THR A 81 -16.13 -14.12 9.71
N ASN A 82 -15.94 -15.05 10.63
CA ASN A 82 -16.71 -15.18 11.86
C ASN A 82 -15.91 -14.82 13.12
N GLY A 83 -14.60 -14.60 13.00
CA GLY A 83 -13.72 -14.31 14.13
C GLY A 83 -13.52 -15.51 15.06
N LYS A 84 -12.57 -15.40 15.98
CA LYS A 84 -12.34 -16.43 17.00
C LYS A 84 -11.81 -15.91 18.32
N ASN A 85 -10.97 -14.87 18.31
CA ASN A 85 -10.26 -14.42 19.51
C ASN A 85 -10.74 -13.04 20.03
N ALA A 86 -11.44 -12.25 19.21
CA ALA A 86 -11.91 -10.91 19.56
C ALA A 86 -13.41 -10.89 19.94
N GLN A 87 -13.77 -11.49 21.09
CA GLN A 87 -15.18 -11.61 21.52
C GLN A 87 -15.71 -10.29 22.07
N LYS A 88 -16.92 -9.88 21.66
CA LYS A 88 -17.66 -8.71 22.16
C LYS A 88 -18.50 -9.08 23.39
N SER A 89 -19.09 -8.07 24.03
CA SER A 89 -19.96 -8.23 25.20
C SER A 89 -21.25 -9.02 24.93
N ASP A 90 -21.71 -9.05 23.68
CA ASP A 90 -22.91 -9.74 23.22
C ASP A 90 -22.66 -11.19 22.74
N ASP A 91 -21.49 -11.75 23.08
CA ASP A 91 -20.96 -13.04 22.62
C ASP A 91 -20.64 -13.15 21.12
N SER A 92 -20.87 -12.10 20.32
CA SER A 92 -20.40 -12.04 18.94
C SER A 92 -18.89 -11.75 18.86
N PHE A 93 -18.30 -11.76 17.68
CA PHE A 93 -16.88 -11.49 17.48
C PHE A 93 -16.68 -10.29 16.55
N ARG A 94 -15.65 -9.47 16.84
CA ARG A 94 -15.04 -8.63 15.81
C ARG A 94 -14.34 -9.54 14.80
N THR A 95 -14.40 -9.20 13.52
CA THR A 95 -13.88 -10.07 12.46
C THR A 95 -13.04 -9.28 11.47
N LEU A 96 -11.99 -9.92 10.95
CA LEU A 96 -11.16 -9.34 9.90
C LEU A 96 -11.96 -9.03 8.62
N ALA A 97 -12.99 -9.83 8.33
CA ALA A 97 -13.93 -9.57 7.25
C ALA A 97 -14.79 -8.31 7.50
N GLY A 98 -15.20 -8.05 8.74
CA GLY A 98 -15.96 -6.86 9.11
C GLY A 98 -15.17 -5.58 8.88
N PHE A 99 -13.87 -5.58 9.22
CA PHE A 99 -13.00 -4.47 8.88
C PHE A 99 -12.76 -4.36 7.37
N ALA A 100 -12.73 -5.49 6.64
CA ALA A 100 -12.52 -5.51 5.18
C ALA A 100 -13.73 -5.07 4.37
N ALA A 101 -14.88 -5.01 5.01
CA ALA A 101 -16.14 -4.64 4.40
C ALA A 101 -16.13 -3.16 4.01
N ALA A 102 -17.05 -2.83 3.11
CA ALA A 102 -17.10 -1.52 2.51
C ALA A 102 -17.97 -0.52 3.29
N GLU A 103 -18.99 -1.02 3.98
CA GLU A 103 -19.97 -0.20 4.68
C GLU A 103 -19.27 0.53 5.83
N GLY A 104 -19.32 1.87 5.81
CA GLY A 104 -18.76 2.73 6.84
C GLY A 104 -17.24 2.96 6.80
N LYS A 105 -16.45 2.11 6.11
CA LYS A 105 -14.98 2.15 6.18
C LYS A 105 -14.28 3.01 5.12
N ASN A 106 -14.85 3.17 3.92
CA ASN A 106 -14.32 4.06 2.87
C ASN A 106 -12.79 3.97 2.63
N HIS A 107 -12.23 2.76 2.56
CA HIS A 107 -10.80 2.58 2.28
C HIS A 107 -10.40 3.24 0.95
N ASN A 108 -9.20 3.84 0.88
CA ASN A 108 -8.68 4.40 -0.39
C ASN A 108 -8.66 3.36 -1.52
N TYR A 109 -8.49 2.09 -1.18
CA TYR A 109 -8.56 0.95 -2.09
C TYR A 109 -9.89 0.84 -2.82
N ASP A 110 -11.01 1.15 -2.17
CA ASP A 110 -12.34 1.01 -2.78
C ASP A 110 -12.53 2.02 -3.91
N THR A 111 -12.05 3.25 -3.71
CA THR A 111 -12.05 4.28 -4.75
C THR A 111 -11.08 3.90 -5.87
N TYR A 112 -9.86 3.44 -5.52
CA TYR A 112 -8.84 3.07 -6.49
C TYR A 112 -9.30 1.92 -7.40
N TYR A 113 -9.82 0.83 -6.84
CA TYR A 113 -10.34 -0.31 -7.60
C TYR A 113 -11.73 -0.08 -8.17
N ASN A 114 -12.37 1.06 -7.85
CA ASN A 114 -13.78 1.31 -8.12
C ASN A 114 -14.66 0.12 -7.69
N GLN A 115 -14.34 -0.43 -6.52
CA GLN A 115 -14.93 -1.64 -5.96
C GLN A 115 -15.09 -1.49 -4.45
N THR A 116 -16.34 -1.38 -4.02
CA THR A 116 -16.78 -1.46 -2.62
C THR A 116 -16.27 -2.76 -1.96
N GLY A 117 -15.48 -2.66 -0.87
CA GLY A 117 -14.96 -3.80 -0.11
C GLY A 117 -13.79 -4.51 -0.80
N SER A 118 -12.98 -3.74 -1.54
CA SER A 118 -11.90 -4.24 -2.40
C SER A 118 -10.83 -5.04 -1.63
N ILE A 119 -10.45 -4.61 -0.42
CA ILE A 119 -9.53 -5.37 0.45
C ILE A 119 -10.11 -6.76 0.73
N GLY A 120 -11.36 -6.81 1.18
CA GLY A 120 -12.04 -8.07 1.47
C GLY A 120 -12.18 -8.96 0.24
N ALA A 121 -12.46 -8.37 -0.93
CA ALA A 121 -12.55 -9.11 -2.19
C ALA A 121 -11.23 -9.82 -2.56
N HIS A 122 -10.08 -9.17 -2.38
CA HIS A 122 -8.77 -9.80 -2.66
C HIS A 122 -8.48 -10.94 -1.68
N ILE A 123 -8.74 -10.74 -0.38
CA ILE A 123 -8.53 -11.78 0.64
C ILE A 123 -9.47 -12.97 0.40
N MET A 124 -10.74 -12.70 0.10
CA MET A 124 -11.74 -13.72 -0.20
C MET A 124 -11.43 -14.50 -1.49
N ALA A 125 -10.91 -13.83 -2.53
CA ALA A 125 -10.47 -14.51 -3.75
C ALA A 125 -9.42 -15.59 -3.44
N ALA A 126 -8.44 -15.28 -2.58
CA ALA A 126 -7.45 -16.25 -2.11
C ALA A 126 -8.09 -17.34 -1.23
N LEU A 127 -8.96 -16.97 -0.27
CA LEU A 127 -9.63 -17.92 0.61
C LEU A 127 -10.58 -18.86 -0.12
N ASP A 128 -11.15 -18.46 -1.24
CA ASP A 128 -12.07 -19.28 -2.05
C ASP A 128 -11.39 -19.95 -3.26
N GLY A 129 -10.18 -19.52 -3.62
CA GLY A 129 -9.48 -20.03 -4.81
C GLY A 129 -10.14 -19.58 -6.11
N THR A 130 -10.56 -18.31 -6.14
CA THR A 130 -11.28 -17.67 -7.25
C THR A 130 -10.56 -16.39 -7.69
N GLY A 131 -11.04 -15.74 -8.76
CA GLY A 131 -10.40 -14.53 -9.28
C GLY A 131 -8.97 -14.81 -9.69
N ASP A 132 -8.03 -13.98 -9.26
CA ASP A 132 -6.59 -14.12 -9.54
C ASP A 132 -6.00 -15.45 -9.01
N PHE A 133 -6.69 -16.13 -8.09
CA PHE A 133 -6.26 -17.43 -7.55
C PHE A 133 -6.92 -18.64 -8.22
N GLU A 134 -7.79 -18.44 -9.23
CA GLU A 134 -8.46 -19.53 -9.92
C GLU A 134 -7.45 -20.43 -10.65
N GLY A 135 -7.52 -21.74 -10.39
CA GLY A 135 -6.63 -22.72 -11.00
C GLY A 135 -5.19 -22.72 -10.48
N THR A 136 -4.85 -21.86 -9.51
CA THR A 136 -3.52 -21.81 -8.89
C THR A 136 -3.27 -23.00 -7.95
N SER A 137 -1.99 -23.26 -7.64
CA SER A 137 -1.61 -24.31 -6.68
C SER A 137 -1.93 -23.92 -5.24
N ASP A 138 -2.08 -24.91 -4.36
CA ASP A 138 -2.26 -24.67 -2.91
C ASP A 138 -1.13 -23.83 -2.31
N THR A 139 0.10 -23.97 -2.83
CA THR A 139 1.26 -23.16 -2.42
C THR A 139 1.06 -21.68 -2.73
N VAL A 140 0.57 -21.36 -3.94
CA VAL A 140 0.29 -19.99 -4.39
C VAL A 140 -0.86 -19.41 -3.57
N ARG A 141 -1.95 -20.17 -3.45
CA ARG A 141 -3.12 -19.77 -2.65
C ARG A 141 -2.77 -19.49 -1.19
N TYR A 142 -1.91 -20.32 -0.59
CA TYR A 142 -1.38 -20.09 0.76
C TYR A 142 -0.62 -18.75 0.85
N GLN A 143 0.21 -18.39 -0.16
CA GLN A 143 0.87 -17.09 -0.16
C GLN A 143 -0.14 -15.94 -0.18
N GLY A 144 -1.18 -16.04 -1.02
CA GLY A 144 -2.27 -15.08 -1.09
C GLY A 144 -2.96 -14.90 0.24
N VAL A 145 -3.49 -15.98 0.83
CA VAL A 145 -4.20 -15.94 2.11
C VAL A 145 -3.32 -15.36 3.22
N ALA A 146 -2.09 -15.87 3.37
CA ALA A 146 -1.21 -15.46 4.46
C ALA A 146 -0.75 -14.00 4.33
N LYS A 147 -0.47 -13.51 3.11
CA LYS A 147 0.10 -12.17 2.91
C LYS A 147 -0.94 -11.09 2.72
N LEU A 148 -2.01 -11.34 1.96
CA LEU A 148 -3.08 -10.36 1.79
C LEU A 148 -3.75 -10.07 3.14
N THR A 149 -4.08 -11.10 3.92
CA THR A 149 -4.70 -10.89 5.24
C THR A 149 -3.76 -10.14 6.18
N ALA A 150 -2.49 -10.56 6.29
CA ALA A 150 -1.54 -9.97 7.23
C ALA A 150 -1.06 -8.58 6.84
N ASN A 151 -0.98 -8.26 5.55
CA ASN A 151 -0.34 -7.05 5.08
C ASN A 151 -1.36 -6.12 4.42
N MET A 152 -2.10 -6.55 3.39
CA MET A 152 -3.09 -5.69 2.74
C MET A 152 -4.22 -5.33 3.69
N GLY A 153 -4.77 -6.32 4.40
CA GLY A 153 -5.83 -6.12 5.39
C GLY A 153 -5.37 -5.23 6.53
N MET A 154 -4.39 -5.69 7.31
CA MET A 154 -3.96 -4.99 8.53
C MET A 154 -3.39 -3.58 8.25
N VAL A 155 -2.59 -3.39 7.19
CA VAL A 155 -2.07 -2.06 6.83
C VAL A 155 -3.18 -1.16 6.29
N GLY A 156 -4.13 -1.73 5.52
CA GLY A 156 -5.31 -1.01 5.06
C GLY A 156 -6.11 -0.42 6.22
N TYR A 157 -6.32 -1.19 7.29
CA TYR A 157 -7.02 -0.69 8.49
C TYR A 157 -6.17 0.26 9.31
N THR A 158 -4.87 -0.01 9.44
CA THR A 158 -3.95 0.94 10.09
C THR A 158 -4.14 2.33 9.47
N ILE A 159 -4.05 2.44 8.14
CA ILE A 159 -4.18 3.75 7.46
C ILE A 159 -5.61 4.31 7.57
N HIS A 160 -6.64 3.46 7.55
CA HIS A 160 -8.02 3.89 7.79
C HIS A 160 -8.16 4.56 9.15
N GLU A 161 -7.67 3.93 10.22
CA GLU A 161 -7.80 4.43 11.58
C GLU A 161 -6.98 5.70 11.80
N LEU A 162 -5.78 5.81 11.21
CA LEU A 162 -5.02 7.07 11.27
C LEU A 162 -5.77 8.21 10.58
N ASN A 163 -6.44 7.96 9.46
CA ASN A 163 -7.27 8.97 8.78
C ASN A 163 -8.52 9.33 9.60
N ALA A 164 -9.14 8.36 10.28
CA ALA A 164 -10.26 8.59 11.17
C ALA A 164 -9.85 9.44 12.38
N ALA A 165 -8.69 9.14 12.98
CA ALA A 165 -8.10 9.94 14.06
C ALA A 165 -7.87 11.38 13.62
N ILE A 166 -7.24 11.60 12.45
CA ILE A 166 -7.04 12.95 11.88
C ILE A 166 -8.38 13.68 11.72
N ALA A 167 -9.38 13.02 11.13
CA ALA A 167 -10.69 13.63 10.90
C ALA A 167 -11.42 13.97 12.21
N LYS A 168 -11.32 13.11 13.23
CA LYS A 168 -11.86 13.38 14.57
C LYS A 168 -11.13 14.55 15.26
N ALA A 169 -9.80 14.59 15.17
CA ALA A 169 -8.99 15.67 15.74
C ALA A 169 -9.29 17.03 15.07
N ASP A 170 -9.40 17.05 13.73
CA ASP A 170 -9.78 18.25 12.97
C ASP A 170 -11.19 18.74 13.34
N ALA A 171 -12.07 17.83 13.78
CA ALA A 171 -13.40 18.14 14.31
C ALA A 171 -13.40 18.52 15.81
N GLY A 172 -12.25 18.52 16.48
CA GLY A 172 -12.09 18.82 17.90
C GLY A 172 -12.47 17.67 18.84
N ASN A 173 -12.60 16.44 18.33
CA ASN A 173 -12.85 15.25 19.13
C ASN A 173 -11.53 14.56 19.49
N VAL A 174 -10.94 14.94 20.63
CA VAL A 174 -9.63 14.48 21.11
C VAL A 174 -9.71 13.78 22.48
N ASP A 175 -10.89 13.31 22.86
CA ASP A 175 -11.06 12.45 24.03
C ASP A 175 -10.25 11.16 23.87
N ASP A 176 -9.55 10.72 24.91
CA ASP A 176 -8.66 9.56 24.79
C ASP A 176 -9.46 8.28 24.49
N ASP A 177 -10.58 8.06 25.18
CA ASP A 177 -11.34 6.80 25.14
C ASP A 177 -12.24 6.67 23.90
N SER A 178 -12.72 7.78 23.34
CA SER A 178 -13.69 7.75 22.22
C SER A 178 -13.33 8.64 21.01
N GLY A 179 -12.34 9.51 21.19
CA GLY A 179 -11.94 10.52 20.22
C GLY A 179 -10.81 10.06 19.30
N ALA A 180 -10.03 11.02 18.83
CA ALA A 180 -8.93 10.77 17.90
C ALA A 180 -7.82 9.85 18.45
N PRO A 181 -7.37 9.97 19.72
CA PRO A 181 -6.42 9.04 20.31
C PRO A 181 -6.89 7.59 20.27
N HIS A 182 -8.19 7.31 20.49
CA HIS A 182 -8.74 5.96 20.40
C HIS A 182 -8.53 5.34 19.01
N ASN A 183 -8.89 6.03 17.93
CA ASN A 183 -8.62 5.52 16.58
C ASN A 183 -7.12 5.40 16.29
N TRP A 184 -6.30 6.29 16.86
CA TRP A 184 -4.85 6.17 16.70
C TRP A 184 -4.31 4.89 17.36
N ASP A 185 -4.82 4.54 18.55
CA ASP A 185 -4.56 3.29 19.26
C ASP A 185 -5.04 2.06 18.48
N GLU A 186 -6.23 2.11 17.88
CA GLU A 186 -6.75 1.05 17.00
C GLU A 186 -5.82 0.83 15.80
N GLY A 187 -5.29 1.91 15.21
CA GLY A 187 -4.28 1.85 14.17
C GLY A 187 -3.03 1.08 14.59
N TRP A 188 -2.51 1.31 15.80
CA TRP A 188 -1.38 0.54 16.33
C TRP A 188 -1.74 -0.93 16.59
N ALA A 189 -2.94 -1.19 17.10
CA ALA A 189 -3.45 -2.54 17.33
C ALA A 189 -3.49 -3.37 16.03
N PHE A 190 -3.87 -2.76 14.90
CA PHE A 190 -3.82 -3.43 13.59
C PHE A 190 -2.38 -3.62 13.08
N PHE A 191 -1.51 -2.63 13.29
CA PHE A 191 -0.17 -2.67 12.72
C PHE A 191 0.79 -3.60 13.47
N HIS A 192 0.83 -3.48 14.80
CA HIS A 192 1.74 -4.21 15.68
C HIS A 192 1.01 -5.34 16.42
N GLY A 193 -0.14 -5.04 17.02
CA GLY A 193 -0.87 -5.96 17.90
C GLY A 193 -0.10 -6.31 19.18
N PRO A 194 -0.47 -7.37 19.91
CA PRO A 194 0.27 -7.83 21.09
C PRO A 194 1.67 -8.34 20.74
N ASP A 195 2.65 -8.09 21.62
CA ASP A 195 4.03 -8.56 21.46
C ASP A 195 4.12 -10.08 21.18
N GLU A 196 3.25 -10.89 21.81
CA GLU A 196 3.22 -12.35 21.65
C GLU A 196 2.72 -12.82 20.27
N ASP A 197 1.95 -12.00 19.56
CA ASP A 197 1.30 -12.35 18.29
C ASP A 197 1.83 -11.56 17.08
N ASN A 198 2.68 -10.54 17.30
CA ASN A 198 3.19 -9.64 16.24
C ASN A 198 3.94 -10.36 15.10
N SER A 199 4.41 -11.59 15.34
CA SER A 199 5.12 -12.43 14.36
C SER A 199 4.27 -12.83 13.15
N CYS A 200 2.94 -12.68 13.25
CA CYS A 200 1.98 -12.93 12.19
C CYS A 200 1.59 -11.68 11.40
N GLY A 201 1.82 -10.48 11.95
CA GLY A 201 1.39 -9.19 11.41
C GLY A 201 2.41 -8.47 10.52
N PRO A 202 2.10 -7.21 10.15
CA PRO A 202 2.95 -6.36 9.30
C PRO A 202 4.40 -6.21 9.78
N VAL A 203 4.61 -6.06 11.09
CA VAL A 203 5.95 -5.84 11.69
C VAL A 203 6.91 -6.98 11.35
N ALA A 204 6.43 -8.23 11.33
CA ALA A 204 7.23 -9.38 10.93
C ALA A 204 7.66 -9.32 9.46
N THR A 205 6.86 -8.71 8.58
CA THR A 205 7.24 -8.45 7.20
C THR A 205 8.33 -7.39 7.15
N LEU A 206 8.11 -6.24 7.80
CA LEU A 206 9.05 -5.11 7.80
C LEU A 206 10.43 -5.52 8.29
N ASN A 207 10.53 -6.21 9.43
CA ASN A 207 11.81 -6.69 9.95
C ASN A 207 12.52 -7.62 8.95
N LYS A 208 11.80 -8.51 8.28
CA LYS A 208 12.42 -9.35 7.22
C LYS A 208 12.87 -8.54 6.01
N ARG A 209 12.20 -7.42 5.68
CA ARG A 209 12.61 -6.55 4.55
C ARG A 209 13.83 -5.72 4.92
N GLY A 210 13.85 -5.19 6.14
CA GLY A 210 15.02 -4.56 6.75
C GLY A 210 16.26 -5.44 6.60
N ALA A 211 16.20 -6.66 7.14
CA ALA A 211 17.30 -7.62 7.11
C ALA A 211 17.79 -7.92 5.69
N ASP A 212 16.86 -8.16 4.77
CA ASP A 212 17.20 -8.53 3.39
C ASP A 212 17.85 -7.39 2.59
N PHE A 213 17.59 -6.13 2.95
CA PHE A 213 18.10 -4.95 2.25
C PHE A 213 19.20 -4.22 3.02
N GLY A 214 19.59 -4.74 4.20
CA GLY A 214 20.58 -4.12 5.07
C GLY A 214 20.12 -2.79 5.69
N THR A 215 18.81 -2.60 5.87
CA THR A 215 18.20 -1.37 6.40
C THR A 215 17.68 -1.59 7.82
N GLU A 216 18.61 -1.96 8.71
CA GLU A 216 18.33 -2.25 10.13
C GLU A 216 19.26 -1.49 11.07
N THR A 217 18.74 -1.20 12.25
CA THR A 217 19.49 -0.74 13.42
C THR A 217 19.28 -1.75 14.53
N ASP A 218 20.37 -2.32 15.06
CA ASP A 218 20.34 -3.33 16.12
C ASP A 218 19.42 -4.54 15.86
N GLY A 219 19.31 -4.94 14.58
CA GLY A 219 18.50 -6.09 14.15
C GLY A 219 17.00 -5.81 14.02
N VAL A 220 16.62 -4.53 14.03
CA VAL A 220 15.24 -4.05 13.84
C VAL A 220 15.19 -3.20 12.58
N SER A 221 14.16 -3.35 11.75
CA SER A 221 14.04 -2.56 10.52
C SER A 221 13.96 -1.07 10.82
N ASN A 222 14.72 -0.27 10.08
CA ASN A 222 14.64 1.20 10.14
C ASN A 222 13.23 1.71 9.82
N THR A 223 12.50 1.01 8.93
CA THR A 223 11.11 1.36 8.62
C THR A 223 10.18 1.12 9.80
N PHE A 224 10.38 0.06 10.58
CA PHE A 224 9.59 -0.21 11.78
C PHE A 224 9.91 0.80 12.88
N ILE A 225 11.18 1.08 13.15
CA ILE A 225 11.60 2.11 14.12
C ILE A 225 10.95 3.46 13.79
N ALA A 226 10.99 3.88 12.52
CA ALA A 226 10.39 5.14 12.10
C ALA A 226 8.86 5.17 12.23
N ILE A 227 8.18 4.02 12.09
CA ILE A 227 6.74 3.90 12.30
C ILE A 227 6.41 3.96 13.79
N GLU A 228 7.14 3.22 14.64
CA GLU A 228 7.00 3.26 16.09
C GLU A 228 7.14 4.69 16.63
N ASP A 229 8.24 5.37 16.28
CA ASP A 229 8.49 6.77 16.65
C ASP A 229 7.36 7.70 16.18
N ALA A 230 6.87 7.50 14.95
CA ALA A 230 5.77 8.28 14.40
C ALA A 230 4.45 8.03 15.13
N MET A 231 4.16 6.79 15.51
CA MET A 231 2.95 6.43 16.25
C MET A 231 2.96 7.06 17.65
N VAL A 232 4.08 6.99 18.37
CA VAL A 232 4.24 7.66 19.68
C VAL A 232 4.12 9.18 19.58
N ALA A 233 4.79 9.78 18.58
CA ALA A 233 4.73 11.22 18.35
C ALA A 233 3.33 11.69 17.91
N GLY A 234 2.64 10.88 17.10
CA GLY A 234 1.29 11.16 16.62
C GLY A 234 0.27 11.17 17.74
N LEU A 235 0.31 10.19 18.65
CA LEU A 235 -0.56 10.17 19.83
C LEU A 235 -0.36 11.41 20.69
N THR A 236 0.91 11.76 20.96
CA THR A 236 1.27 12.96 21.72
C THR A 236 0.73 14.23 21.03
N ALA A 237 0.82 14.30 19.70
CA ALA A 237 0.32 15.43 18.93
C ALA A 237 -1.21 15.51 18.93
N LEU A 238 -1.92 14.38 18.88
CA LEU A 238 -3.38 14.33 19.00
C LEU A 238 -3.87 14.88 20.34
N GLN A 239 -3.26 14.44 21.44
CA GLN A 239 -3.57 14.92 22.79
C GLN A 239 -3.22 16.41 22.99
N ALA A 240 -2.26 16.92 22.22
CA ALA A 240 -1.88 18.32 22.22
C ALA A 240 -2.65 19.19 21.21
N GLU A 241 -3.59 18.60 20.45
CA GLU A 241 -4.30 19.24 19.33
C GLU A 241 -3.35 19.85 18.27
N ASP A 242 -2.17 19.25 18.08
CA ASP A 242 -1.17 19.69 17.11
C ASP A 242 -1.40 19.07 15.72
N SER A 243 -2.16 19.79 14.90
CA SER A 243 -2.49 19.38 13.53
C SER A 243 -1.30 19.13 12.62
N ALA A 244 -0.23 19.92 12.76
CA ALA A 244 0.98 19.67 11.98
C ALA A 244 1.69 18.39 12.47
N GLY A 245 1.70 18.16 13.78
CA GLY A 245 2.30 16.99 14.42
C GLY A 245 1.64 15.68 13.99
N TYR A 246 0.32 15.53 14.19
CA TYR A 246 -0.36 14.27 13.85
C TYR A 246 -0.39 13.99 12.34
N THR A 247 -0.48 15.04 11.51
CA THR A 247 -0.41 14.88 10.05
C THR A 247 0.98 14.42 9.62
N SER A 248 2.03 14.98 10.22
CA SER A 248 3.42 14.57 9.93
C SER A 248 3.71 13.14 10.39
N ALA A 249 3.13 12.73 11.52
CA ALA A 249 3.22 11.36 12.02
C ALA A 249 2.59 10.37 11.02
N ALA A 250 1.34 10.60 10.62
CA ALA A 250 0.65 9.73 9.66
C ALA A 250 1.39 9.63 8.31
N ASN A 251 1.92 10.75 7.81
CA ASN A 251 2.74 10.76 6.59
C ASN A 251 4.03 9.91 6.75
N THR A 252 4.66 9.96 7.92
CA THR A 252 5.83 9.13 8.22
C THR A 252 5.47 7.64 8.24
N VAL A 253 4.30 7.29 8.78
CA VAL A 253 3.81 5.90 8.76
C VAL A 253 3.64 5.41 7.31
N VAL A 254 2.90 6.16 6.49
CA VAL A 254 2.66 5.80 5.07
C VAL A 254 3.98 5.68 4.30
N LYS A 255 4.90 6.66 4.45
CA LYS A 255 6.22 6.62 3.80
C LYS A 255 6.93 5.30 4.08
N ASN A 256 7.02 4.89 5.35
CA ASN A 256 7.78 3.71 5.75
C ASN A 256 7.09 2.39 5.39
N VAL A 257 5.75 2.37 5.35
CA VAL A 257 4.98 1.28 4.75
C VAL A 257 5.38 1.13 3.26
N ILE A 258 5.32 2.22 2.48
CA ILE A 258 5.71 2.19 1.05
C ILE A 258 7.15 1.73 0.87
N THR A 259 8.09 2.19 1.70
CA THR A 259 9.50 1.74 1.66
C THR A 259 9.61 0.22 1.84
N ALA A 260 9.02 -0.32 2.89
CA ALA A 260 9.13 -1.74 3.21
C ALA A 260 8.45 -2.63 2.16
N TYR A 261 7.27 -2.25 1.67
CA TYR A 261 6.60 -3.04 0.63
C TYR A 261 7.27 -2.86 -0.75
N SER A 262 7.95 -1.74 -1.02
CA SER A 262 8.84 -1.62 -2.19
C SER A 262 9.98 -2.64 -2.13
N GLN A 263 10.64 -2.77 -0.98
CA GLN A 263 11.67 -3.80 -0.75
C GLN A 263 11.11 -5.21 -0.97
N ALA A 264 9.88 -5.47 -0.52
CA ALA A 264 9.20 -6.74 -0.73
C ALA A 264 8.99 -7.04 -2.22
N VAL A 265 8.42 -6.08 -2.96
CA VAL A 265 8.16 -6.20 -4.40
C VAL A 265 9.47 -6.45 -5.15
N LEU A 266 10.50 -5.61 -4.95
CA LEU A 266 11.82 -5.74 -5.59
C LEU A 266 12.44 -7.12 -5.36
N LYS A 267 12.39 -7.62 -4.12
CA LYS A 267 12.91 -8.95 -3.81
C LYS A 267 12.16 -10.03 -4.59
N TYR A 268 10.85 -10.00 -4.57
CA TYR A 268 10.09 -11.14 -5.07
C TYR A 268 9.96 -11.14 -6.59
N THR A 269 9.89 -9.97 -7.24
CA THR A 269 9.97 -9.87 -8.71
C THR A 269 11.33 -10.32 -9.24
N SER A 270 12.41 -10.06 -8.51
CA SER A 270 13.76 -10.49 -8.92
C SER A 270 14.00 -12.00 -8.78
N LYS A 271 13.13 -12.73 -8.08
CA LYS A 271 13.26 -14.18 -7.83
C LYS A 271 12.33 -15.05 -8.68
N MET A 272 11.48 -14.45 -9.52
CA MET A 272 10.51 -15.18 -10.35
C MET A 272 11.15 -16.06 -11.43
N ASP A 273 12.46 -15.95 -11.65
CA ASP A 273 13.25 -16.86 -12.49
C ASP A 273 13.53 -18.22 -11.84
N ASN A 274 13.23 -18.38 -10.55
CA ASN A 274 13.45 -19.64 -9.85
C ASN A 274 12.54 -20.76 -10.38
N ALA A 275 13.17 -21.84 -10.87
CA ALA A 275 12.46 -22.96 -11.49
C ALA A 275 11.50 -23.71 -10.55
N ASP A 276 11.76 -23.72 -9.24
CA ASP A 276 10.98 -24.50 -8.26
C ASP A 276 10.00 -23.64 -7.46
N SER A 277 10.23 -22.33 -7.39
CA SER A 277 9.50 -21.40 -6.51
C SER A 277 9.04 -20.12 -7.22
N GLY A 278 9.16 -20.03 -8.54
CA GLY A 278 8.75 -18.85 -9.32
C GLY A 278 7.30 -18.45 -9.06
N GLU A 279 6.35 -19.39 -9.17
CA GLU A 279 4.92 -19.14 -8.87
C GLU A 279 4.70 -18.65 -7.45
N LYS A 280 5.40 -19.26 -6.49
CA LYS A 280 5.37 -18.83 -5.10
C LYS A 280 5.83 -17.37 -5.01
N TYR A 281 6.99 -17.02 -5.57
CA TYR A 281 7.53 -15.68 -5.50
C TYR A 281 6.66 -14.65 -6.23
N GLN A 282 6.03 -15.02 -7.35
CA GLN A 282 5.05 -14.18 -8.02
C GLN A 282 3.87 -13.87 -7.09
N ALA A 283 3.32 -14.89 -6.40
CA ALA A 283 2.25 -14.71 -5.42
C ALA A 283 2.67 -13.86 -4.20
N GLU A 284 3.93 -13.98 -3.77
CA GLU A 284 4.48 -13.11 -2.73
C GLU A 284 4.56 -11.66 -3.22
N ALA A 285 5.12 -11.41 -4.41
CA ALA A 285 5.21 -10.08 -4.99
C ALA A 285 3.84 -9.46 -5.26
N TYR A 286 2.89 -10.23 -5.81
CA TYR A 286 1.49 -9.81 -6.00
C TYR A 286 0.91 -9.32 -4.69
N ALA A 287 0.96 -10.15 -3.63
CA ALA A 287 0.33 -9.80 -2.37
C ALA A 287 0.95 -8.55 -1.73
N PHE A 288 2.27 -8.35 -1.86
CA PHE A 288 2.95 -7.16 -1.35
C PHE A 288 2.70 -5.91 -2.20
N TRP A 289 2.61 -6.06 -3.52
CA TRP A 289 2.21 -4.98 -4.41
C TRP A 289 0.80 -4.47 -4.05
N LYS A 290 -0.15 -5.37 -3.78
CA LYS A 290 -1.51 -5.02 -3.35
C LYS A 290 -1.58 -4.22 -2.05
N VAL A 291 -0.56 -4.26 -1.19
CA VAL A 291 -0.46 -3.45 0.05
C VAL A 291 -0.11 -1.99 -0.20
N MET A 292 0.49 -1.69 -1.35
CA MET A 292 0.96 -0.33 -1.66
C MET A 292 0.33 0.24 -2.93
N GLU A 293 -0.35 -0.58 -3.73
CA GLU A 293 -0.83 -0.23 -5.06
C GLU A 293 -1.69 1.03 -5.07
N ALA A 294 -2.73 1.11 -4.23
CA ALA A 294 -3.64 2.27 -4.22
C ALA A 294 -2.94 3.59 -3.83
N TYR A 295 -1.79 3.52 -3.15
CA TYR A 295 -1.00 4.67 -2.71
C TYR A 295 0.21 4.95 -3.62
N SER A 296 0.54 4.01 -4.51
CA SER A 296 1.74 4.06 -5.34
C SER A 296 1.40 4.28 -6.80
N ALA A 297 0.39 3.56 -7.31
CA ALA A 297 0.00 3.60 -8.71
C ALA A 297 -0.22 5.02 -9.24
N PRO A 298 -0.94 5.93 -8.53
CA PRO A 298 -1.13 7.34 -8.95
C PRO A 298 0.17 8.15 -9.13
N HIS A 299 1.30 7.63 -8.66
CA HIS A 299 2.61 8.27 -8.71
C HIS A 299 3.59 7.49 -9.55
N MET A 300 3.19 6.40 -10.21
CA MET A 300 4.05 5.63 -11.11
C MET A 300 4.13 6.30 -12.49
N HIS A 301 5.00 5.79 -13.38
CA HIS A 301 5.11 6.33 -14.72
C HIS A 301 3.79 6.20 -15.51
N ASP A 302 3.36 7.32 -16.08
CA ASP A 302 2.37 7.36 -17.14
C ASP A 302 2.98 6.97 -18.49
N GLY A 303 2.11 6.64 -19.44
CA GLY A 303 2.49 6.23 -20.79
C GLY A 303 1.96 7.16 -21.87
N CYS A 304 2.79 7.48 -22.86
CA CYS A 304 2.31 7.99 -24.14
C CYS A 304 2.42 6.88 -25.19
N TYR A 305 1.27 6.35 -25.62
CA TYR A 305 1.23 5.33 -26.66
C TYR A 305 1.32 5.95 -28.05
N ASN A 306 2.02 5.25 -28.94
CA ASN A 306 2.26 5.70 -30.29
C ASN A 306 2.23 4.53 -31.29
N MET A 307 1.21 4.54 -32.15
CA MET A 307 1.04 3.54 -33.21
C MET A 307 2.06 3.69 -34.34
N ALA A 308 2.52 4.92 -34.61
CA ALA A 308 3.45 5.21 -35.71
C ALA A 308 4.85 4.62 -35.46
N VAL A 309 5.19 4.29 -34.21
CA VAL A 309 6.45 3.64 -33.82
C VAL A 309 6.28 2.15 -33.50
N GLY A 310 5.22 1.52 -34.05
CA GLY A 310 4.97 0.08 -33.89
C GLY A 310 4.21 -0.29 -32.63
N HIS A 311 3.20 0.53 -32.26
CA HIS A 311 2.33 0.30 -31.11
C HIS A 311 3.09 0.22 -29.77
N LYS A 312 4.02 1.14 -29.55
CA LYS A 312 4.82 1.21 -28.32
C LYS A 312 4.29 2.27 -27.37
N VAL A 313 4.59 2.09 -26.08
CA VAL A 313 4.31 3.08 -25.04
C VAL A 313 5.65 3.61 -24.53
N MET A 314 5.83 4.93 -24.57
CA MET A 314 6.94 5.58 -23.89
C MET A 314 6.52 5.88 -22.46
N MET A 315 7.31 5.44 -21.48
CA MET A 315 7.13 5.80 -20.07
C MET A 315 7.56 7.24 -19.84
N MET A 316 6.72 8.02 -19.17
CA MET A 316 6.82 9.47 -19.16
C MET A 316 7.07 10.12 -17.80
N GLY A 317 7.06 9.33 -16.73
CA GLY A 317 7.04 9.86 -15.36
C GLY A 317 5.61 10.23 -14.98
N GLU A 318 5.44 10.97 -13.89
CA GLU A 318 4.16 11.56 -13.53
C GLU A 318 3.92 12.79 -14.43
N ILE A 319 3.00 12.67 -15.40
CA ILE A 319 2.73 13.73 -16.40
C ILE A 319 1.23 13.94 -16.62
N ASP A 320 0.83 15.18 -16.91
CA ASP A 320 -0.50 15.41 -17.47
C ASP A 320 -0.56 14.86 -18.91
N ALA A 321 -1.72 14.37 -19.35
CA ALA A 321 -1.94 13.83 -20.71
C ALA A 321 -1.44 14.77 -21.83
N SER A 322 -1.54 16.10 -21.62
CA SER A 322 -1.04 17.11 -22.55
C SER A 322 0.46 17.05 -22.83
N ALA A 323 1.26 16.45 -21.93
CA ALA A 323 2.67 16.21 -22.18
C ALA A 323 2.87 15.24 -23.35
N CYS A 324 1.93 14.35 -23.65
CA CYS A 324 2.01 13.50 -24.85
C CYS A 324 1.90 14.30 -26.16
N ASP A 325 1.27 15.49 -26.15
CA ASP A 325 1.21 16.38 -27.32
C ASP A 325 2.46 17.27 -27.46
N ALA A 326 3.37 17.24 -26.47
CA ALA A 326 4.50 18.16 -26.35
C ALA A 326 5.79 17.66 -27.02
N PHE A 327 5.71 16.55 -27.78
CA PHE A 327 6.81 16.03 -28.57
C PHE A 327 7.05 16.86 -29.82
N ILE A 328 8.32 17.19 -30.08
CA ILE A 328 8.75 17.92 -31.26
C ILE A 328 9.91 17.19 -31.94
N TRP A 329 9.86 17.14 -33.27
CA TRP A 329 11.00 16.73 -34.09
C TRP A 329 12.00 17.88 -34.21
N THR A 330 13.19 17.72 -33.65
CA THR A 330 14.21 18.76 -33.60
C THR A 330 15.61 18.19 -33.85
N ASN A 331 16.52 18.99 -34.41
CA ASN A 331 17.94 18.62 -34.51
C ASN A 331 18.56 18.60 -33.10
N GLY A 332 18.53 17.43 -32.44
CA GLY A 332 19.45 17.06 -31.35
C GLY A 332 19.19 17.55 -29.92
N SER A 333 17.96 17.56 -29.37
CA SER A 333 17.68 17.76 -27.92
C SER A 333 17.95 19.15 -27.30
N MET A 334 18.20 20.20 -28.08
CA MET A 334 18.77 21.47 -27.57
C MET A 334 20.13 21.29 -26.88
N ASP A 335 20.81 20.14 -27.04
CA ASP A 335 22.21 19.98 -26.66
C ASP A 335 23.08 20.73 -27.66
N SER A 336 24.00 21.54 -27.15
CA SER A 336 25.04 22.24 -27.91
C SER A 336 25.88 21.34 -28.83
N ASN A 337 25.88 20.02 -28.63
CA ASN A 337 26.66 19.05 -29.40
C ASN A 337 25.81 18.06 -30.25
N GLY A 338 24.48 18.23 -30.32
CA GLY A 338 23.59 17.34 -31.05
C GLY A 338 23.73 17.48 -32.58
N ALA A 339 24.05 16.39 -33.28
CA ALA A 339 24.21 16.35 -34.73
C ALA A 339 23.06 15.64 -35.49
N ASN A 340 22.11 15.03 -34.78
CA ASN A 340 21.05 14.20 -35.35
C ASN A 340 19.66 14.70 -34.92
N ASP A 341 18.70 14.68 -35.84
CA ASP A 341 17.30 14.91 -35.51
C ASP A 341 16.77 13.87 -34.50
N THR A 342 15.93 14.32 -33.58
CA THR A 342 15.39 13.54 -32.48
C THR A 342 13.97 13.96 -32.13
N CYS A 343 13.21 13.04 -31.53
CA CYS A 343 11.89 13.33 -31.00
C CYS A 343 11.98 13.68 -29.51
N TYR A 344 11.81 14.96 -29.20
CA TYR A 344 12.04 15.49 -27.86
C TYR A 344 10.75 16.03 -27.24
N ASN A 345 10.48 15.66 -25.99
CA ASN A 345 9.36 16.17 -25.23
C ASN A 345 9.73 17.48 -24.52
N THR A 346 8.97 18.54 -24.79
CA THR A 346 9.27 19.88 -24.25
C THR A 346 8.80 20.10 -22.80
N VAL A 347 8.00 19.19 -22.23
CA VAL A 347 7.49 19.29 -20.85
C VAL A 347 8.41 18.59 -19.87
N ASN A 348 8.75 17.32 -20.11
CA ASN A 348 9.59 16.53 -19.21
C ASN A 348 11.02 16.30 -19.72
N HIS A 349 11.38 16.94 -20.84
CA HIS A 349 12.74 16.95 -21.39
C HIS A 349 13.28 15.58 -21.82
N MET A 350 12.41 14.60 -22.06
CA MET A 350 12.81 13.28 -22.50
C MET A 350 12.90 13.15 -24.02
N VAL A 351 13.71 12.19 -24.47
CA VAL A 351 13.92 11.89 -25.88
C VAL A 351 13.34 10.51 -26.19
N SER A 352 12.46 10.42 -27.18
CA SER A 352 11.98 9.14 -27.70
C SER A 352 13.01 8.55 -28.65
N THR A 353 13.54 7.38 -28.31
CA THR A 353 14.44 6.60 -29.18
C THR A 353 13.69 5.73 -30.19
N ASP A 354 12.39 5.50 -29.98
CA ASP A 354 11.53 4.73 -30.88
C ASP A 354 11.08 5.54 -32.11
N ALA A 355 10.91 6.85 -31.95
CA ALA A 355 10.58 7.76 -33.05
C ALA A 355 11.86 8.20 -33.79
N THR A 356 12.12 7.60 -34.96
CA THR A 356 13.32 7.85 -35.78
C THR A 356 13.07 8.83 -36.93
N ASP A 357 11.84 9.32 -37.08
CA ASP A 357 11.46 10.36 -38.05
C ASP A 357 10.36 11.28 -37.49
N LYS A 358 10.06 12.34 -38.24
CA LYS A 358 9.03 13.32 -37.87
C LYS A 358 7.63 12.70 -37.73
N ALA A 359 7.26 11.74 -38.58
CA ALA A 359 5.93 11.14 -38.53
C ALA A 359 5.74 10.29 -37.28
N GLY A 360 6.78 9.54 -36.89
CA GLY A 360 6.84 8.84 -35.61
C GLY A 360 6.71 9.83 -34.45
N CYS A 361 7.42 10.96 -34.49
CA CYS A 361 7.37 11.94 -33.41
C CYS A 361 6.01 12.62 -33.26
N ASP A 362 5.40 13.03 -34.38
CA ASP A 362 4.05 13.62 -34.42
C ASP A 362 2.95 12.61 -34.04
N GLY A 363 3.29 11.31 -33.92
CA GLY A 363 2.37 10.25 -33.51
C GLY A 363 2.07 10.21 -32.01
N TYR A 364 2.88 10.86 -31.17
CA TYR A 364 2.55 11.00 -29.75
C TYR A 364 1.43 12.00 -29.57
N THR A 365 0.43 11.64 -28.77
CA THR A 365 -0.73 12.50 -28.51
C THR A 365 -1.43 12.12 -27.21
N SER A 366 -2.04 13.11 -26.56
CA SER A 366 -2.89 12.93 -25.37
C SER A 366 -4.07 11.98 -25.59
N ASN A 367 -4.51 11.80 -26.84
CA ASN A 367 -5.57 10.84 -27.18
C ASN A 367 -5.20 9.38 -26.85
N TYR A 368 -3.90 9.08 -26.76
CA TYR A 368 -3.40 7.75 -26.40
C TYR A 368 -2.56 7.78 -25.11
N TYR A 369 -2.84 8.74 -24.25
CA TYR A 369 -2.32 8.76 -22.89
C TYR A 369 -2.80 7.53 -22.12
N GLN A 370 -1.89 6.94 -21.35
CA GLN A 370 -2.14 5.80 -20.47
C GLN A 370 -1.76 6.21 -19.05
N ASP A 371 -2.77 6.49 -18.24
CA ASP A 371 -2.66 6.81 -16.82
C ASP A 371 -2.11 5.58 -16.06
N ASN A 372 -1.16 5.80 -15.15
CA ASN A 372 -0.58 4.75 -14.28
C ASN A 372 -0.04 3.53 -15.06
N TYR A 373 0.54 3.76 -16.24
CA TYR A 373 0.97 2.69 -17.14
C TYR A 373 1.95 1.69 -16.48
N ALA A 374 2.89 2.17 -15.67
CA ALA A 374 3.82 1.28 -14.97
C ALA A 374 3.14 0.41 -13.89
N ALA A 375 2.04 0.86 -13.28
CA ALA A 375 1.22 0.02 -12.40
C ALA A 375 0.53 -1.10 -13.19
N THR A 376 0.05 -0.80 -14.41
CA THR A 376 -0.49 -1.82 -15.32
C THR A 376 0.55 -2.87 -15.68
N LEU A 377 1.80 -2.46 -15.96
CA LEU A 377 2.88 -3.41 -16.22
C LEU A 377 3.26 -4.24 -15.00
N MET A 378 3.28 -3.64 -13.80
CA MET A 378 3.46 -4.37 -12.55
C MET A 378 2.39 -5.46 -12.39
N ASN A 379 1.12 -5.10 -12.58
CA ASN A 379 0.01 -6.05 -12.51
C ASN A 379 0.14 -7.17 -13.57
N ASN A 380 0.59 -6.86 -14.78
CA ASN A 380 0.81 -7.88 -15.82
C ASN A 380 1.94 -8.85 -15.45
N VAL A 381 3.05 -8.35 -14.88
CA VAL A 381 4.15 -9.22 -14.40
C VAL A 381 3.67 -10.11 -13.25
N LEU A 382 2.80 -9.58 -12.40
CA LEU A 382 2.30 -10.25 -11.21
C LEU A 382 0.98 -11.01 -11.43
N ASP A 383 0.55 -11.16 -12.70
CA ASP A 383 -0.63 -11.92 -13.05
C ASP A 383 -0.42 -13.42 -12.76
N LEU A 384 -1.06 -13.89 -11.69
CA LEU A 384 -0.96 -15.27 -11.22
C LEU A 384 -1.56 -16.29 -12.20
N THR A 385 -2.33 -15.82 -13.20
CA THR A 385 -2.92 -16.65 -14.25
C THR A 385 -2.02 -16.74 -15.49
N ASP A 386 -1.02 -15.85 -15.61
CA ASP A 386 -0.08 -15.81 -16.73
C ASP A 386 1.24 -16.51 -16.41
N ALA A 387 1.28 -17.80 -16.69
CA ALA A 387 2.50 -18.60 -16.55
C ALA A 387 3.66 -18.14 -17.45
N THR A 388 3.43 -17.26 -18.44
CA THR A 388 4.50 -16.76 -19.32
C THR A 388 5.41 -15.73 -18.63
N GLN A 389 4.99 -15.17 -17.49
CA GLN A 389 5.83 -14.30 -16.67
C GLN A 389 6.87 -15.06 -15.83
N LEU A 390 6.72 -16.38 -15.69
CA LEU A 390 7.61 -17.20 -14.88
C LEU A 390 8.92 -17.52 -15.62
N GLY A 391 9.98 -17.82 -14.86
CA GLY A 391 11.30 -18.08 -15.44
C GLY A 391 12.06 -16.81 -15.84
N THR A 392 11.52 -15.64 -15.46
CA THR A 392 12.11 -14.32 -15.70
C THR A 392 12.26 -13.56 -14.38
N SER A 393 13.40 -12.89 -14.22
CA SER A 393 13.65 -11.95 -13.13
C SER A 393 13.31 -10.55 -13.61
N TYR A 394 12.52 -9.80 -12.84
CA TYR A 394 12.11 -8.45 -13.19
C TYR A 394 12.72 -7.42 -12.24
N ASP A 395 13.50 -6.51 -12.82
CA ASP A 395 13.90 -5.27 -12.15
C ASP A 395 12.82 -4.21 -12.39
N VAL A 396 12.05 -3.93 -11.34
CA VAL A 396 10.95 -2.96 -11.34
C VAL A 396 11.33 -1.64 -10.67
N THR A 397 12.62 -1.43 -10.38
CA THR A 397 13.14 -0.22 -9.73
C THR A 397 12.70 1.05 -10.46
N ALA A 398 12.84 1.06 -11.79
CA ALA A 398 12.43 2.21 -12.60
C ALA A 398 10.93 2.51 -12.47
N TRP A 399 10.09 1.50 -12.25
CA TRP A 399 8.64 1.68 -12.10
C TRP A 399 8.28 2.30 -10.75
N LEU A 400 9.04 1.97 -9.71
CA LEU A 400 8.84 2.46 -8.33
C LEU A 400 9.54 3.80 -8.05
N GLN A 401 10.56 4.18 -8.83
CA GLN A 401 11.34 5.40 -8.56
C GLN A 401 10.47 6.67 -8.46
N PRO A 402 9.49 6.92 -9.34
CA PRO A 402 8.63 8.10 -9.19
C PRO A 402 7.81 8.10 -7.88
N VAL A 403 7.41 6.91 -7.41
CA VAL A 403 6.74 6.74 -6.11
C VAL A 403 7.69 7.12 -4.98
N TRP A 404 8.93 6.66 -5.04
CA TRP A 404 9.95 7.01 -4.05
C TRP A 404 10.22 8.50 -4.01
N ASP A 405 10.34 9.14 -5.18
CA ASP A 405 10.51 10.59 -5.29
C ASP A 405 9.32 11.35 -4.67
N HIS A 406 8.09 10.86 -4.89
CA HIS A 406 6.87 11.44 -4.31
C HIS A 406 6.88 11.42 -2.77
N TYR A 407 7.20 10.27 -2.17
CA TYR A 407 7.23 10.10 -0.72
C TYR A 407 8.55 10.54 -0.08
N GLY A 408 9.50 11.06 -0.86
CA GLY A 408 10.84 11.45 -0.38
C GLY A 408 11.61 10.25 0.19
N ILE A 409 11.43 9.08 -0.39
CA ILE A 409 12.17 7.83 -0.12
C ILE A 409 13.44 7.86 -0.96
N THR A 410 14.57 7.61 -0.32
CA THR A 410 15.89 7.61 -0.96
C THR A 410 16.38 6.20 -1.25
N SER A 411 17.44 6.08 -2.06
CA SER A 411 18.13 4.80 -2.24
C SER A 411 18.66 4.22 -0.92
N ASP A 412 19.02 5.08 0.04
CA ASP A 412 19.53 4.67 1.35
C ASP A 412 18.39 4.12 2.22
N ASP A 413 17.18 4.68 2.10
CA ASP A 413 15.98 4.15 2.76
C ASP A 413 15.60 2.77 2.20
N ILE A 414 15.71 2.56 0.88
CA ILE A 414 15.43 1.27 0.22
C ILE A 414 16.52 0.25 0.52
N GLY A 415 17.79 0.66 0.55
CA GLY A 415 18.93 -0.24 0.73
C GLY A 415 19.27 -1.05 -0.53
N THR A 416 19.99 -2.14 -0.35
CA THR A 416 20.39 -3.04 -1.43
C THR A 416 20.07 -4.47 -1.06
N TYR A 417 19.31 -5.16 -1.91
CA TYR A 417 18.98 -6.57 -1.69
C TYR A 417 20.25 -7.41 -1.70
N ALA A 418 20.50 -8.12 -0.60
CA ALA A 418 21.73 -8.88 -0.33
C ALA A 418 21.73 -10.32 -0.88
#